data_AF-A0A8X7Y5E9-F1
#
_entry.id   AF-A0A8X7Y5E9-F1
#
_cell.length_a   1.000
_cell.length_b   1.000
_cell.length_c   1.000
_cell.angle_alpha   90.00
_cell.angle_beta   90.00
_cell.angle_gamma   90.00
#
_symmetry.space_group_name_H-M   'P 1'
#
loop_
_entity.id
_entity.type
_entity.pdbx_description
1 polymer ?
#
loop_
_entity_poly.entity_id
_entity_poly.type
_entity_poly.pdbx_seq_one_letter_code
_entity_poly.pdbx_strand_id
1 'polypeptide(L)'
;MRLRRVNAMIQILDQRKLIDDKYMSIDFPFEPVEGADHTGPFKFVAEKLMDLDEYFTCLSWSAYQTAKTKGVELLRDDMTESFKRAWNEDGPDQKVVKFPVYLRIGKVGNA
;
A
#
# COMPACT_ATOMS: atom_id res chain seq x y z
N MET A 1 14.82 29.41 10.54
CA MET A 1 15.09 28.15 9.82
C MET A 1 13.90 27.20 9.95
N ARG A 2 12.86 27.34 9.11
CA ARG A 2 11.59 26.59 9.23
C ARG A 2 11.02 26.16 7.86
N LEU A 3 11.89 25.88 6.88
CA LEU A 3 11.48 25.50 5.51
C LEU A 3 11.74 24.04 5.13
N ARG A 4 12.48 23.26 5.92
CA ARG A 4 12.84 21.87 5.53
C ARG A 4 11.73 20.83 5.76
N ARG A 5 10.87 21.04 6.76
CA ARG A 5 9.81 20.05 7.11
C ARG A 5 8.61 20.07 6.16
N VAL A 6 8.32 21.20 5.52
CA VAL A 6 7.17 21.33 4.59
C VAL A 6 7.48 20.67 3.25
N ASN A 7 8.73 20.78 2.76
CA ASN A 7 9.13 20.23 1.46
C ASN A 7 9.13 18.69 1.43
N ALA A 8 9.51 18.04 2.54
CA ALA A 8 9.48 16.58 2.65
C ALA A 8 8.05 16.01 2.69
N MET A 9 7.10 16.68 3.36
CA MET A 9 5.70 16.25 3.35
C MET A 9 5.05 16.41 1.98
N ILE A 10 5.37 17.48 1.24
CA ILE A 10 4.85 17.68 -0.12
C ILE A 10 5.37 16.58 -1.08
N GLN A 11 6.66 16.19 -0.98
CA GLN A 11 7.19 15.09 -1.78
C GLN A 11 6.58 13.72 -1.44
N ILE A 12 6.30 13.44 -0.16
CA ILE A 12 5.63 12.19 0.26
C ILE A 12 4.20 12.10 -0.29
N LEU A 13 3.47 13.22 -0.36
CA LEU A 13 2.10 13.24 -0.89
C LEU A 13 2.06 13.01 -2.40
N ASP A 14 3.09 13.46 -3.13
CA ASP A 14 3.14 13.28 -4.58
C ASP A 14 3.52 11.85 -4.98
N GLN A 15 4.42 11.20 -4.22
CA GLN A 15 4.75 9.78 -4.40
C GLN A 15 3.56 8.86 -4.08
N ARG A 16 2.72 9.21 -3.10
CA ARG A 16 1.52 8.40 -2.80
C ARG A 16 0.49 8.41 -3.92
N LYS A 17 0.35 9.49 -4.70
CA LYS A 17 -0.59 9.52 -5.83
C LYS A 17 -0.29 8.43 -6.84
N LEU A 18 0.99 8.20 -7.14
CA LEU A 18 1.40 7.13 -8.06
C LEU A 18 1.11 5.73 -7.50
N ILE A 19 1.31 5.54 -6.20
CA ILE A 19 0.98 4.29 -5.51
C ILE A 19 -0.54 4.06 -5.51
N ASP A 20 -1.32 5.09 -5.19
CA ASP A 20 -2.79 5.05 -5.16
C ASP A 20 -3.38 4.78 -6.55
N ASP A 21 -2.77 5.36 -7.59
CA ASP A 21 -3.10 5.10 -9.00
C ASP A 21 -2.47 3.81 -9.54
N LYS A 22 -1.82 3.01 -8.70
CA LYS A 22 -1.22 1.71 -9.07
C LYS A 22 -0.21 1.83 -10.21
N TYR A 23 0.45 2.98 -10.29
CA TYR A 23 1.39 3.35 -11.34
C TYR A 23 0.80 3.34 -12.75
N MET A 24 -0.51 3.54 -12.92
CA MET A 24 -1.14 3.58 -14.24
C MET A 24 -0.70 4.83 -15.02
N SER A 25 -0.66 5.98 -14.37
CA SER A 25 -0.43 7.29 -14.98
C SER A 25 1.04 7.70 -15.07
N ILE A 26 1.99 6.88 -14.59
CA ILE A 26 3.41 7.24 -14.66
C ILE A 26 3.92 7.10 -16.10
N ASP A 27 4.65 8.12 -16.57
CA ASP A 27 5.41 7.99 -17.80
C ASP A 27 6.53 6.96 -17.61
N PHE A 28 6.56 5.93 -18.47
CA PHE A 28 7.39 4.75 -18.28
C PHE A 28 8.03 4.34 -19.60
N PRO A 29 9.13 5.02 -20.02
CA PRO A 29 9.75 4.86 -21.33
C PRO A 29 10.69 3.66 -21.38
N PHE A 30 10.20 2.49 -20.98
CA PHE A 30 10.92 1.22 -21.03
C PHE A 30 10.18 0.24 -21.95
N GLU A 31 10.91 -0.71 -22.52
CA GLU A 31 10.31 -1.75 -23.35
C GLU A 31 9.71 -2.87 -22.47
N PRO A 32 8.69 -3.61 -22.95
CA PRO A 32 8.21 -4.80 -22.27
C PRO A 32 9.33 -5.81 -21.97
N VAL A 33 9.23 -6.48 -20.82
CA VAL A 33 10.13 -7.59 -20.47
C VAL A 33 9.87 -8.80 -21.36
N GLU A 34 10.84 -9.72 -21.46
CA GLU A 34 10.68 -10.94 -22.25
C GLU A 34 9.45 -11.75 -21.78
N GLY A 35 8.60 -12.15 -22.74
CA GLY A 35 7.36 -12.87 -22.46
C GLY A 35 6.17 -11.98 -22.09
N ALA A 36 6.31 -10.64 -22.11
CA ALA A 36 5.21 -9.71 -21.93
C ALA A 36 5.05 -8.78 -23.16
N ASP A 37 3.82 -8.41 -23.45
CA ASP A 37 3.45 -7.44 -24.51
C ASP A 37 3.36 -6.00 -23.99
N HIS A 38 3.33 -5.82 -22.67
CA HIS A 38 3.21 -4.53 -22.00
C HIS A 38 4.14 -4.41 -20.78
N THR A 39 4.37 -3.19 -20.30
CA THR A 39 5.18 -2.93 -19.09
C THR A 39 4.40 -2.99 -17.77
N GLY A 40 3.10 -3.33 -17.83
CA GLY A 40 2.21 -3.41 -16.69
C GLY A 40 1.27 -2.20 -16.59
N PRO A 41 0.67 -1.97 -15.41
CA PRO A 41 0.97 -2.63 -14.14
C PRO A 41 0.46 -4.08 -14.08
N PHE A 42 1.37 -4.99 -13.72
CA PHE A 42 1.05 -6.38 -13.41
C PHE A 42 0.47 -6.46 -12.00
N LYS A 43 -0.59 -7.26 -11.84
CA LYS A 43 -1.23 -7.48 -10.54
C LYS A 43 -0.80 -8.82 -9.97
N PHE A 44 -0.21 -8.78 -8.79
CA PHE A 44 0.11 -9.94 -7.97
C PHE A 44 -0.67 -9.88 -6.66
N VAL A 45 -0.65 -10.98 -5.93
CA VAL A 45 -1.17 -11.05 -4.56
C VAL A 45 -0.04 -11.59 -3.68
N ALA A 46 0.37 -10.78 -2.70
CA ALA A 46 1.21 -11.25 -1.62
C ALA A 46 0.30 -11.78 -0.51
N GLU A 47 0.58 -12.98 -0.03
CA GLU A 47 -0.18 -13.61 1.06
C GLU A 47 0.72 -13.73 2.28
N LYS A 48 0.21 -13.38 3.45
CA LYS A 48 0.89 -13.59 4.73
C LYS A 48 -0.11 -14.06 5.77
N LEU A 49 0.24 -15.13 6.48
CA LEU A 49 -0.46 -15.52 7.70
C LEU A 49 -0.13 -14.50 8.79
N MET A 50 -1.15 -13.84 9.35
CA MET A 50 -1.00 -12.81 10.35
C MET A 50 -1.98 -13.03 11.50
N ASP A 51 -1.57 -12.69 12.72
CA ASP A 51 -2.50 -12.40 13.80
C ASP A 51 -3.02 -10.95 13.72
N LEU A 52 -3.95 -10.59 14.61
CA LEU A 52 -4.58 -9.28 14.60
C LEU A 52 -3.60 -8.14 14.96
N ASP A 53 -2.63 -8.38 15.83
CA ASP A 53 -1.66 -7.37 16.25
C ASP A 53 -0.65 -7.08 15.14
N GLU A 54 -0.20 -8.11 14.44
CA GLU A 54 0.61 -7.99 13.21
C GLU A 54 -0.15 -7.22 12.12
N TYR A 55 -1.45 -7.50 11.96
CA TYR A 55 -2.29 -6.79 11.00
C TYR A 55 -2.47 -5.31 11.37
N PHE A 56 -2.72 -4.99 12.65
CA PHE A 56 -2.79 -3.60 13.11
C PHE A 56 -1.46 -2.87 12.98
N THR A 57 -0.33 -3.56 13.17
CA THR A 57 0.99 -3.01 12.92
C THR A 57 1.18 -2.64 11.44
N CYS A 58 0.72 -3.50 10.52
CA CYS A 58 0.74 -3.24 9.09
C CYS A 58 -0.13 -2.02 8.70
N LEU A 59 -1.35 -1.93 9.26
CA LEU A 59 -2.25 -0.79 9.08
C LEU A 59 -1.67 0.51 9.68
N SER A 60 -0.98 0.44 10.81
CA SER A 60 -0.37 1.59 11.47
C SER A 60 0.75 2.24 10.65
N TRP A 61 1.43 1.47 9.81
CA TRP A 61 2.46 2.01 8.94
C TRP A 61 1.91 2.56 7.62
N SER A 62 0.99 1.82 6.98
CA SER A 62 0.50 2.13 5.63
C SER A 62 -0.81 2.97 5.61
N ALA A 63 -1.78 2.63 6.46
CA ALA A 63 -3.11 3.22 6.47
C ALA A 63 -3.24 4.38 7.47
N TYR A 64 -2.64 4.30 8.66
CA TYR A 64 -2.72 5.34 9.68
C TYR A 64 -2.11 6.67 9.20
N GLN A 65 -0.99 6.63 8.47
CA GLN A 65 -0.41 7.84 7.86
C GLN A 65 -1.32 8.44 6.77
N THR A 66 -2.11 7.63 6.06
CA THR A 66 -3.03 8.10 5.01
C THR A 66 -4.34 8.62 5.60
N ALA A 67 -4.88 7.93 6.60
CA ALA A 67 -6.08 8.37 7.32
C ALA A 67 -5.85 9.62 8.15
N LYS A 68 -4.70 9.74 8.82
CA LYS A 68 -4.32 10.98 9.54
C LYS A 68 -4.18 12.17 8.59
N THR A 69 -3.66 11.95 7.38
CA THR A 69 -3.63 12.99 6.33
C THR A 69 -5.03 13.41 5.89
N LYS A 70 -6.00 12.47 5.92
CA LYS A 70 -7.41 12.69 5.59
C LYS A 70 -8.28 13.07 6.80
N GLY A 71 -7.69 13.31 7.98
CA GLY A 71 -8.41 13.69 9.20
C GLY A 71 -9.20 12.56 9.88
N VAL A 72 -8.94 11.30 9.51
CA VAL A 72 -9.61 10.11 10.07
C VAL A 72 -8.67 9.42 11.05
N GLU A 73 -9.13 9.22 12.28
CA GLU A 73 -8.45 8.40 13.28
C GLU A 73 -8.94 6.95 13.17
N LEU A 74 -8.14 6.09 12.53
CA LEU A 74 -8.53 4.70 12.21
C LEU A 74 -8.51 3.75 13.41
N LEU A 75 -7.72 4.05 14.45
CA LEU A 75 -7.47 3.16 15.59
C LEU A 75 -8.06 3.74 16.88
N ARG A 76 -9.29 4.20 16.82
CA ARG A 76 -10.06 4.52 18.03
C ARG A 76 -10.45 3.23 18.73
N ASP A 77 -10.65 3.29 20.04
CA ASP A 77 -10.93 2.10 20.86
C ASP A 77 -12.18 1.35 20.38
N ASP A 78 -13.22 2.07 19.96
CA ASP A 78 -14.47 1.52 19.40
C ASP A 78 -14.28 0.75 18.09
N MET A 79 -13.43 1.27 17.19
CA MET A 79 -13.06 0.61 15.94
C MET A 79 -12.23 -0.63 16.20
N THR A 80 -11.29 -0.56 17.15
CA THR A 80 -10.41 -1.67 17.52
C THR A 80 -11.21 -2.85 18.08
N GLU A 81 -12.17 -2.59 18.96
CA GLU A 81 -13.05 -3.64 19.51
C GLU A 81 -13.95 -4.27 18.44
N SER A 82 -14.46 -3.45 17.51
CA SER A 82 -15.23 -3.95 16.36
C SER A 82 -14.40 -4.86 15.46
N PHE A 83 -13.13 -4.48 15.19
CA PHE A 83 -12.18 -5.30 14.43
C PHE A 83 -11.85 -6.60 15.15
N LYS A 84 -11.58 -6.58 16.45
CA LYS A 84 -11.34 -7.79 17.26
C LYS A 84 -12.51 -8.77 17.16
N ARG A 85 -13.74 -8.28 17.25
CA ARG A 85 -14.94 -9.12 17.15
C ARG A 85 -15.04 -9.79 15.79
N ALA A 86 -14.87 -9.03 14.71
CA ALA A 86 -14.93 -9.55 13.34
C ALA A 86 -13.75 -10.47 13.01
N TRP A 87 -12.58 -10.22 13.59
CA TRP A 87 -11.41 -11.08 13.39
C TRP A 87 -11.64 -12.46 14.01
N ASN A 88 -12.20 -12.53 15.22
CA ASN A 88 -12.37 -13.80 15.93
C ASN A 88 -13.67 -14.56 15.58
N GLU A 89 -14.55 -14.00 14.75
CA GLU A 89 -15.85 -14.61 14.41
C GLU A 89 -15.72 -16.00 13.78
N ASP A 90 -14.68 -16.22 12.97
CA ASP A 90 -14.48 -17.47 12.23
C ASP A 90 -13.75 -18.55 13.06
N GLY A 91 -13.24 -18.23 14.25
CA GLY A 91 -12.53 -19.14 15.16
C GLY A 91 -11.00 -19.00 15.17
N PRO A 92 -10.28 -19.05 14.04
CA PRO A 92 -8.82 -18.87 14.02
C PRO A 92 -8.39 -17.45 14.39
N ASP A 93 -7.37 -17.36 15.25
CA ASP A 93 -6.68 -16.13 15.65
C ASP A 93 -5.72 -15.62 14.56
N GLN A 94 -5.25 -16.51 13.68
CA GLN A 94 -4.44 -16.19 12.51
C GLN A 94 -5.24 -16.28 11.21
N LYS A 95 -5.08 -15.28 10.34
CA LYS A 95 -5.72 -15.22 9.02
C LYS A 95 -4.71 -15.01 7.91
N VAL A 96 -4.96 -15.62 6.76
CA VAL A 96 -4.19 -15.35 5.54
C VAL A 96 -4.65 -14.02 4.95
N VAL A 97 -3.87 -12.99 5.18
CA VAL A 97 -4.12 -11.64 4.67
C VAL A 97 -3.52 -11.54 3.26
N LYS A 98 -4.33 -11.02 2.33
CA LYS A 98 -3.96 -10.87 0.91
C LYS A 98 -3.73 -9.40 0.59
N PHE A 99 -2.52 -9.06 0.15
CA PHE A 99 -2.13 -7.72 -0.25
C PHE A 99 -1.99 -7.65 -1.78
N PRO A 100 -2.80 -6.85 -2.49
CA PRO A 100 -2.61 -6.66 -3.91
C PRO A 100 -1.32 -5.86 -4.16
N VAL A 101 -0.44 -6.40 -5.01
CA VAL A 101 0.81 -5.75 -5.41
C VAL A 101 0.71 -5.37 -6.87
N TYR A 102 0.94 -4.09 -7.18
CA TYR A 102 0.95 -3.56 -8.54
C TYR A 102 2.38 -3.21 -8.93
N LEU A 103 2.88 -3.83 -9.99
CA LEU A 103 4.25 -3.65 -10.46
C LEU A 103 4.26 -3.16 -11.91
N ARG A 104 4.96 -2.06 -12.17
CA ARG A 104 5.33 -1.64 -13.52
C ARG A 104 6.81 -1.96 -13.73
N ILE A 105 7.12 -2.73 -14.78
CA ILE A 105 8.46 -3.24 -15.06
C ILE A 105 8.72 -3.23 -16.56
N GLY A 106 9.95 -2.90 -16.94
CA GLY A 106 10.39 -2.89 -18.32
C GLY A 106 11.90 -2.99 -18.40
N LYS A 107 12.41 -3.35 -19.57
CA LYS A 107 13.85 -3.38 -19.86
C LYS A 107 14.29 -2.06 -20.48
N VAL A 108 15.55 -1.70 -20.25
CA VAL A 108 16.17 -0.56 -20.94
C VAL A 108 16.33 -0.95 -22.41
N GLY A 109 15.78 -0.13 -23.32
CA GLY A 109 15.98 -0.31 -24.76
C GLY A 109 17.45 -0.13 -25.11
N ASN A 110 17.97 -0.95 -26.02
CA ASN A 110 19.29 -0.72 -26.60
C ASN A 110 19.17 0.43 -27.60
N ALA A 111 19.57 1.64 -27.19
CA ALA A 111 19.73 2.77 -28.11
C ALA A 111 20.79 2.49 -29.17
#